data_AF-A0A377GZG5-F1
#
_entry.id   AF-A0A377GZG5-F1
#
_cell.length_a   1.000
_cell.length_b   1.000
_cell.length_c   1.000
_cell.angle_alpha   90.00
_cell.angle_beta   90.00
_cell.angle_gamma   90.00
#
_symmetry.space_group_name_H-M   'P 1'
#
loop_
_entity.id
_entity.type
_entity.pdbx_description
1 polymer ?
#
loop_
_entity_poly.entity_id
_entity_poly.type
_entity_poly.pdbx_seq_one_letter_code
_entity_poly.pdbx_strand_id
1 'polypeptide(L)'
;MEKKEKILKYIKDKYNPISIFVYGSFNKGTNNQNSDFDSLIIVNEKVTSYDNTMISNTYLDLFIYTLEEIEHLQNLQNFVHLYNASLVLDNQNIGKNFLKKIKKYVDLNSLKSLEEKKHLSIWIDKMIERIKVKDTEGMYRYHWLIMDSLELYCIFRDKFFRGSKDTIEYLEKYDEVGYKLFCTSLKNFDIDNLEKWCLYIKTN
;
A
#
# COMPACT_ATOMS: atom_id res chain seq x y z
N MET A 1 -30.52 0.28 -5.94
CA MET A 1 -29.29 1.09 -5.92
C MET A 1 -28.25 0.32 -5.13
N GLU A 2 -27.19 -0.10 -5.81
CA GLU A 2 -26.08 -0.86 -5.21
C GLU A 2 -25.41 -0.04 -4.09
N LYS A 3 -24.78 -0.73 -3.13
CA LYS A 3 -24.13 -0.10 -1.96
C LYS A 3 -23.17 1.03 -2.35
N LYS A 4 -22.33 0.77 -3.37
CA LYS A 4 -21.37 1.72 -3.95
C LYS A 4 -22.05 2.95 -4.55
N GLU A 5 -23.16 2.78 -5.25
CA GLU A 5 -23.92 3.89 -5.84
C GLU A 5 -24.51 4.82 -4.77
N LYS A 6 -25.03 4.25 -3.66
CA LYS A 6 -25.52 5.04 -2.51
C LYS A 6 -24.42 5.89 -1.89
N ILE A 7 -23.24 5.30 -1.71
CA ILE A 7 -22.08 5.99 -1.17
C ILE A 7 -21.61 7.10 -2.12
N LEU A 8 -21.44 6.79 -3.40
CA LEU A 8 -21.03 7.78 -4.40
C LEU A 8 -22.03 8.93 -4.55
N LYS A 9 -23.34 8.63 -4.44
CA LYS A 9 -24.37 9.67 -4.42
C LYS A 9 -24.22 10.59 -3.22
N TYR A 10 -24.08 10.02 -2.01
CA TYR A 10 -23.83 10.81 -0.79
C TYR A 10 -22.60 11.72 -0.92
N ILE A 11 -21.48 11.20 -1.44
CA ILE A 11 -20.25 11.98 -1.63
C ILE A 11 -20.49 13.13 -2.61
N LYS A 12 -21.16 12.87 -3.74
CA LYS A 12 -21.48 13.90 -4.74
C LYS A 12 -22.39 14.99 -4.18
N ASP A 13 -23.47 14.58 -3.51
CA ASP A 13 -24.49 15.49 -2.99
C ASP A 13 -23.93 16.37 -1.85
N LYS A 14 -23.08 15.81 -0.97
CA LYS A 14 -22.54 16.53 0.19
C LYS A 14 -21.35 17.43 -0.14
N TYR A 15 -20.47 17.02 -1.06
CA TYR A 15 -19.16 17.66 -1.24
C TYR A 15 -18.97 18.35 -2.60
N ASN A 16 -19.86 18.12 -3.57
CA ASN A 16 -19.71 18.64 -4.94
C ASN A 16 -18.27 18.52 -5.49
N PRO A 17 -17.71 17.29 -5.54
CA PRO A 17 -16.29 17.10 -5.82
C PRO A 17 -15.92 17.40 -7.26
N ILE A 18 -14.70 17.89 -7.45
CA ILE A 18 -14.01 18.03 -8.73
C ILE A 18 -13.56 16.65 -9.22
N SER A 19 -13.01 15.83 -8.32
CA SER A 19 -12.54 14.48 -8.63
C SER A 19 -12.89 13.52 -7.52
N ILE A 20 -13.20 12.28 -7.89
CA ILE A 20 -13.45 11.18 -6.95
C ILE A 20 -12.54 10.01 -7.33
N PHE A 21 -11.65 9.65 -6.41
CA PHE A 21 -10.85 8.43 -6.47
C PHE A 21 -11.47 7.40 -5.54
N VAL A 22 -11.59 6.17 -6.03
CA VAL A 22 -11.95 5.00 -5.22
C VAL A 22 -10.81 4.02 -5.29
N TYR A 23 -10.33 3.57 -4.14
CA TYR A 23 -9.24 2.61 -4.03
C TYR A 23 -9.64 1.48 -3.08
N GLY A 24 -8.67 0.67 -2.67
CA GLY A 24 -8.92 -0.45 -1.77
C GLY A 24 -9.89 -1.50 -2.33
N SER A 25 -10.68 -2.09 -1.45
CA SER A 25 -11.43 -3.31 -1.74
C SER A 25 -12.63 -3.09 -2.69
N PHE A 26 -13.34 -1.97 -2.54
CA PHE A 26 -14.47 -1.59 -3.42
C PHE A 26 -14.02 -1.20 -4.84
N ASN A 27 -12.76 -0.79 -4.98
CA ASN A 27 -12.15 -0.57 -6.28
C ASN A 27 -11.80 -1.89 -6.96
N LYS A 28 -11.23 -2.84 -6.22
CA LYS A 28 -10.80 -4.15 -6.73
C LYS A 28 -11.97 -5.15 -6.88
N GLY A 29 -13.14 -4.87 -6.32
CA GLY A 29 -14.26 -5.81 -6.28
C GLY A 29 -14.06 -6.96 -5.28
N THR A 30 -13.14 -6.80 -4.33
CA THR A 30 -12.80 -7.80 -3.30
C THR A 30 -13.35 -7.41 -1.93
N ASN A 31 -14.28 -6.44 -1.88
CA ASN A 31 -14.90 -5.98 -0.64
C ASN A 31 -15.78 -7.06 -0.02
N ASN A 32 -15.75 -7.12 1.32
CA ASN A 32 -16.56 -8.00 2.15
C ASN A 32 -17.37 -7.16 3.16
N GLN A 33 -18.05 -7.83 4.09
CA GLN A 33 -18.89 -7.16 5.10
C GLN A 33 -18.11 -6.24 6.06
N ASN A 34 -16.81 -6.47 6.24
CA ASN A 34 -15.91 -5.69 7.09
C ASN A 34 -15.11 -4.64 6.31
N SER A 35 -15.45 -4.43 5.03
CA SER A 35 -14.73 -3.49 4.19
C SER A 35 -15.31 -2.08 4.31
N ASP A 36 -14.40 -1.13 4.49
CA ASP A 36 -14.66 0.30 4.39
C ASP A 36 -14.68 0.73 2.92
N PHE A 37 -15.26 1.90 2.67
CA PHE A 37 -15.23 2.53 1.36
C PHE A 37 -14.07 3.52 1.29
N ASP A 38 -12.92 3.03 0.81
CA ASP A 38 -11.71 3.82 0.68
C ASP A 38 -11.82 4.81 -0.49
N SER A 39 -11.78 6.11 -0.18
CA SER A 39 -11.92 7.15 -1.19
C SER A 39 -11.12 8.40 -0.87
N LEU A 40 -10.75 9.12 -1.93
CA LEU A 40 -10.19 10.45 -1.83
C LEU A 40 -10.95 11.33 -2.81
N ILE A 41 -11.31 12.53 -2.38
CA ILE A 41 -11.91 13.53 -3.26
C ILE A 41 -11.10 14.80 -3.29
N ILE A 42 -11.18 15.48 -4.43
CA ILE A 42 -10.68 16.84 -4.60
C ILE A 42 -11.89 17.77 -4.72
N VAL A 43 -11.89 18.84 -3.93
CA VAL A 43 -12.96 19.85 -3.88
C VAL A 43 -12.36 21.25 -4.08
N ASN A 44 -13.19 22.26 -4.36
CA ASN A 44 -12.71 23.65 -4.37
C ASN A 44 -12.48 24.15 -2.94
N GLU A 45 -13.45 23.90 -2.06
CA GLU A 45 -13.43 24.31 -0.66
C GLU A 45 -13.83 23.12 0.21
N LYS A 46 -13.26 23.04 1.41
CA LYS A 46 -13.57 21.96 2.36
C LYS A 46 -13.92 22.51 3.74
N VAL A 47 -14.87 21.84 4.39
CA VAL A 47 -15.26 22.10 5.79
C VAL A 47 -14.60 21.08 6.73
N THR A 48 -14.27 19.90 6.22
CA THR A 48 -13.54 18.83 6.92
C THR A 48 -12.55 18.18 5.97
N SER A 49 -11.47 17.62 6.52
CA SER A 49 -10.47 16.85 5.76
C SER A 49 -10.80 15.35 5.70
N TYR A 50 -11.77 14.90 6.49
CA TYR A 50 -12.10 13.49 6.62
C TYR A 50 -13.58 13.26 6.92
N ASP A 51 -14.17 12.20 6.37
CA ASP A 51 -15.53 11.74 6.66
C ASP A 51 -15.55 10.22 6.87
N ASN A 52 -15.99 9.78 8.06
CA ASN A 52 -16.20 8.39 8.42
C ASN A 52 -17.67 8.02 8.62
N THR A 53 -18.59 8.76 7.98
CA THR A 53 -20.02 8.47 8.05
C THR A 53 -20.30 7.05 7.57
N MET A 54 -21.19 6.34 8.29
CA MET A 54 -21.64 5.02 7.87
C MET A 54 -22.82 5.15 6.89
N ILE A 55 -22.67 4.60 5.69
CA ILE A 55 -23.73 4.55 4.67
C ILE A 55 -23.98 3.10 4.28
N SER A 56 -25.22 2.65 4.44
CA SER A 56 -25.62 1.28 4.09
C SER A 56 -24.76 0.19 4.76
N ASN A 57 -24.38 0.35 6.03
CA ASN A 57 -23.49 -0.56 6.77
C ASN A 57 -22.08 -0.68 6.13
N THR A 58 -21.53 0.43 5.63
CA THR A 58 -20.11 0.57 5.31
C THR A 58 -19.66 1.93 5.82
N TYR A 59 -18.56 1.96 6.56
CA TYR A 59 -17.91 3.22 6.92
C TYR A 59 -17.22 3.80 5.68
N LEU A 60 -17.33 5.12 5.55
CA LEU A 60 -16.44 5.85 4.66
C LEU A 60 -15.04 5.89 5.26
N ASP A 61 -14.02 5.70 4.43
CA ASP A 61 -12.66 6.15 4.72
C ASP A 61 -12.33 7.22 3.67
N LEU A 62 -12.99 8.38 3.82
CA LEU A 62 -12.99 9.44 2.82
C LEU A 62 -12.04 10.56 3.22
N PHE A 63 -10.95 10.72 2.47
CA PHE A 63 -10.05 11.87 2.57
C PHE A 63 -10.46 12.98 1.62
N ILE A 64 -10.41 14.23 2.09
CA ILE A 64 -10.89 15.41 1.35
C ILE A 64 -9.77 16.43 1.25
N TYR A 65 -9.38 16.73 0.01
CA TYR A 65 -8.34 17.71 -0.29
C TYR A 65 -8.91 18.84 -1.15
N THR A 66 -8.44 20.07 -0.92
CA THR A 66 -8.71 21.17 -1.84
C THR A 66 -7.77 21.11 -3.05
N LEU A 67 -8.12 21.82 -4.13
CA LEU A 67 -7.22 21.96 -5.28
C LEU A 67 -5.88 22.58 -4.88
N GLU A 68 -5.91 23.64 -4.06
CA GLU A 68 -4.73 24.32 -3.53
C GLU A 68 -3.81 23.34 -2.79
N GLU A 69 -4.36 22.48 -1.93
CA GLU A 69 -3.58 21.47 -1.21
C GLU A 69 -2.89 20.47 -2.16
N ILE A 70 -3.58 20.06 -3.23
CA ILE A 70 -3.03 19.15 -4.25
C ILE A 70 -1.93 19.83 -5.08
N GLU A 71 -2.04 21.13 -5.33
CA GLU A 71 -1.04 21.90 -6.07
C GLU A 71 0.22 22.15 -5.25
N HIS A 72 0.08 22.34 -3.94
CA HIS A 72 1.18 22.61 -3.01
C HIS A 72 1.71 21.36 -2.27
N LEU A 73 1.41 20.15 -2.76
CA LEU A 73 1.88 18.90 -2.15
C LEU A 73 3.41 18.85 -2.05
N GLN A 74 3.90 18.60 -0.84
CA GLN A 74 5.34 18.41 -0.59
C GLN A 74 5.78 16.95 -0.71
N ASN A 75 4.88 15.99 -0.48
CA ASN A 75 5.23 14.57 -0.45
C ASN A 75 4.19 13.68 -1.15
N LEU A 76 4.54 13.20 -2.35
CA LEU A 76 3.70 12.27 -3.13
C LEU A 76 3.66 10.84 -2.54
N GLN A 77 4.59 10.48 -1.65
CA GLN A 77 4.62 9.17 -1.01
C GLN A 77 3.32 8.88 -0.26
N ASN A 78 2.70 9.90 0.34
CA ASN A 78 1.45 9.76 1.08
C ASN A 78 0.26 9.37 0.19
N PHE A 79 0.40 9.45 -1.13
CA PHE A 79 -0.67 9.21 -2.11
C PHE A 79 -0.43 7.97 -2.98
N VAL A 80 0.60 7.17 -2.69
CA VAL A 80 0.94 5.96 -3.48
C VAL A 80 -0.17 4.91 -3.46
N HIS A 81 -1.04 4.93 -2.44
CA HIS A 81 -2.24 4.10 -2.37
C HIS A 81 -3.22 4.36 -3.53
N LEU A 82 -3.16 5.55 -4.14
CA LEU A 82 -3.96 5.89 -5.33
C LEU A 82 -3.40 5.32 -6.64
N TYR A 83 -2.23 4.68 -6.65
CA TYR A 83 -1.59 4.19 -7.88
C TYR A 83 -2.53 3.32 -8.74
N ASN A 84 -3.34 2.48 -8.07
CA ASN A 84 -4.34 1.60 -8.68
C ASN A 84 -5.79 2.11 -8.51
N ALA A 85 -6.00 3.36 -8.06
CA ALA A 85 -7.34 3.89 -7.84
C ALA A 85 -8.12 4.03 -9.15
N SER A 86 -9.42 3.77 -9.08
CA SER A 86 -10.35 4.17 -10.14
C SER A 86 -10.74 5.63 -9.96
N LEU A 87 -10.64 6.38 -11.04
CA LEU A 87 -11.12 7.74 -11.12
C LEU A 87 -12.59 7.73 -11.58
N VAL A 88 -13.50 7.90 -10.63
CA VAL A 88 -14.96 7.76 -10.83
C VAL A 88 -15.60 9.07 -11.29
N LEU A 89 -14.99 10.20 -10.94
CA LEU A 89 -15.35 11.53 -11.40
C LEU A 89 -14.08 12.33 -11.65
N ASP A 90 -14.05 13.10 -12.73
CA ASP A 90 -12.93 13.97 -13.05
C ASP A 90 -13.38 15.16 -13.89
N ASN A 91 -13.40 16.33 -13.25
CA ASN A 91 -13.63 17.59 -13.92
C ASN A 91 -12.29 18.21 -14.31
N GLN A 92 -12.19 18.64 -15.57
CA GLN A 92 -11.02 19.36 -16.11
C GLN A 92 -9.68 18.60 -16.04
N ASN A 93 -9.71 17.26 -16.00
CA ASN A 93 -8.54 16.38 -15.94
C ASN A 93 -7.65 16.57 -14.71
N ILE A 94 -8.15 17.22 -13.65
CA ILE A 94 -7.42 17.42 -12.39
C ILE A 94 -7.04 16.08 -11.79
N GLY A 95 -7.98 15.14 -11.73
CA GLY A 95 -7.74 13.83 -11.14
C GLY A 95 -6.78 12.97 -11.96
N LYS A 96 -6.91 12.98 -13.29
CA LYS A 96 -5.96 12.29 -14.20
C LYS A 96 -4.54 12.83 -14.06
N ASN A 97 -4.38 14.14 -14.02
CA ASN A 97 -3.07 14.78 -13.87
C ASN A 97 -2.43 14.40 -12.54
N PHE A 98 -3.21 14.33 -11.47
CA PHE A 98 -2.73 13.90 -10.17
C PHE A 98 -2.27 12.44 -10.17
N LEU A 99 -3.06 11.52 -10.73
CA LEU A 99 -2.64 10.11 -10.89
C LEU A 99 -1.38 9.97 -11.72
N LYS A 100 -1.21 10.78 -12.77
CA LYS A 100 0.01 10.76 -13.59
C LYS A 100 1.24 11.16 -12.77
N LYS A 101 1.14 12.16 -11.89
CA LYS A 101 2.22 12.54 -10.96
C LYS A 101 2.58 11.38 -10.02
N ILE A 102 1.57 10.71 -9.45
CA ILE A 102 1.76 9.58 -8.53
C ILE A 102 2.42 8.39 -9.23
N LYS A 103 1.94 8.02 -10.42
CA LYS A 103 2.54 6.92 -11.20
C LYS A 103 4.00 7.21 -11.54
N LYS A 104 4.29 8.43 -12.03
CA LYS A 104 5.66 8.87 -12.30
C LYS A 104 6.54 8.81 -11.04
N TYR A 105 6.01 9.23 -9.88
CA TYR A 105 6.74 9.13 -8.62
C TYR A 105 7.07 7.67 -8.27
N VAL A 106 6.09 6.77 -8.35
CA VAL A 106 6.28 5.33 -8.10
C VAL A 106 7.33 4.74 -9.04
N ASP A 107 7.26 5.06 -10.34
CA ASP A 107 8.22 4.57 -11.32
C ASP A 107 9.65 5.05 -11.02
N LEU A 108 9.82 6.33 -10.67
CA LEU A 108 11.12 6.91 -10.34
C LEU A 108 11.72 6.40 -9.02
N ASN A 109 10.89 5.94 -8.08
CA ASN A 109 11.32 5.49 -6.75
C ASN A 109 11.30 3.97 -6.59
N SER A 110 10.99 3.21 -7.65
CA SER A 110 11.00 1.74 -7.62
C SER A 110 12.42 1.16 -7.62
N LEU A 111 13.36 1.88 -8.24
CA LEU A 111 14.76 1.45 -8.38
C LEU A 111 15.59 1.91 -7.18
N LYS A 112 16.30 0.96 -6.56
CA LYS A 112 17.32 1.23 -5.53
C LYS A 112 18.70 0.97 -6.09
N SER A 113 19.70 1.70 -5.61
CA SER A 113 21.07 1.54 -6.11
C SER A 113 21.63 0.17 -5.75
N LEU A 114 22.59 -0.34 -6.54
CA LEU A 114 23.26 -1.61 -6.22
C LEU A 114 23.98 -1.56 -4.86
N GLU A 115 24.49 -0.39 -4.47
CA GLU A 115 25.10 -0.18 -3.15
C GLU A 115 24.06 -0.26 -2.02
N GLU A 116 22.90 0.35 -2.19
CA GLU A 116 21.80 0.24 -1.24
C GLU A 116 21.35 -1.23 -1.09
N LYS A 117 21.15 -1.95 -2.20
CA LYS A 117 20.79 -3.37 -2.17
C LYS A 117 21.87 -4.22 -1.46
N LYS A 118 23.16 -3.92 -1.67
CA LYS A 118 24.26 -4.58 -0.95
C LYS A 118 24.21 -4.29 0.56
N HIS A 119 23.97 -3.05 0.96
CA HIS A 119 23.82 -2.70 2.38
C HIS A 119 22.63 -3.41 3.03
N LEU A 120 21.49 -3.48 2.35
CA LEU A 120 20.31 -4.21 2.83
C LEU A 120 20.58 -5.71 2.93
N SER A 121 21.30 -6.30 1.98
CA SER A 121 21.73 -7.70 2.03
C SER A 121 22.55 -8.00 3.29
N ILE A 122 23.55 -7.15 3.58
CA ILE A 122 24.38 -7.27 4.80
C ILE A 122 23.54 -7.07 6.06
N TRP A 123 22.55 -6.16 6.03
CA TRP A 123 21.65 -5.94 7.16
C TRP A 123 20.78 -7.16 7.44
N ILE A 124 20.23 -7.82 6.40
CA ILE A 124 19.46 -9.06 6.52
C ILE A 124 20.32 -10.13 7.21
N ASP A 125 21.57 -10.32 6.76
CA ASP A 125 22.47 -11.34 7.34
C ASP A 125 22.75 -11.05 8.82
N LYS A 126 23.00 -9.78 9.18
CA LYS A 126 23.18 -9.37 10.58
C LYS A 126 21.93 -9.58 11.42
N MET A 127 20.73 -9.39 10.86
CA MET A 127 19.47 -9.64 11.58
C MET A 127 19.31 -11.13 11.89
N ILE A 128 19.59 -12.00 10.92
CA ILE A 128 19.56 -13.47 11.12
C ILE A 128 20.52 -13.90 12.24
N GLU A 129 21.76 -13.41 12.24
CA GLU A 129 22.73 -13.78 13.29
C GLU A 129 22.27 -13.34 14.69
N ARG A 130 21.62 -12.17 14.80
CA ARG A 130 21.03 -11.70 16.06
C ARG A 130 19.82 -12.54 16.49
N ILE A 131 19.00 -12.98 15.54
CA ILE A 131 17.85 -13.85 15.79
C ILE A 131 18.31 -15.20 16.34
N LYS A 132 19.44 -15.75 15.86
CA LYS A 132 20.01 -17.03 16.31
C LYS A 132 20.44 -17.06 17.76
N VAL A 133 20.65 -15.89 18.40
CA VAL A 133 20.90 -15.79 19.85
C VAL A 133 19.71 -16.30 20.66
N LYS A 134 18.48 -16.22 20.10
CA LYS A 134 17.24 -16.74 20.69
C LYS A 134 16.90 -16.15 22.06
N ASP A 135 17.45 -14.98 22.39
CA ASP A 135 17.02 -14.17 23.52
C ASP A 135 15.80 -13.32 23.14
N THR A 136 15.31 -12.51 24.08
CA THR A 136 14.12 -11.66 23.86
C THR A 136 14.33 -10.69 22.70
N GLU A 137 15.53 -10.14 22.55
CA GLU A 137 15.86 -9.25 21.43
C GLU A 137 15.87 -10.03 20.11
N GLY A 138 16.45 -11.23 20.06
CA GLY A 138 16.43 -12.11 18.90
C GLY A 138 15.01 -12.48 18.48
N MET A 139 14.13 -12.77 19.44
CA MET A 139 12.71 -13.01 19.18
C MET A 139 12.00 -11.78 18.60
N TYR A 140 12.25 -10.60 19.17
CA TYR A 140 11.73 -9.34 18.63
C TYR A 140 12.22 -9.10 17.20
N ARG A 141 13.51 -9.33 16.94
CA ARG A 141 14.13 -9.16 15.61
C ARG A 141 13.58 -10.12 14.57
N TYR A 142 13.14 -11.31 14.96
CA TYR A 142 12.46 -12.25 14.05
C TYR A 142 11.20 -11.61 13.47
N HIS A 143 10.33 -11.10 14.34
CA HIS A 143 9.09 -10.46 13.93
C HIS A 143 9.35 -9.16 13.15
N TRP A 144 10.34 -8.38 13.56
CA TRP A 144 10.76 -7.20 12.83
C TRP A 144 11.22 -7.56 11.40
N LEU A 145 12.13 -8.53 11.25
CA LEU A 145 12.61 -8.93 9.93
C LEU A 145 11.47 -9.44 9.04
N ILE A 146 10.52 -10.21 9.58
CA ILE A 146 9.32 -10.63 8.86
C ILE A 146 8.50 -9.42 8.36
N MET A 147 8.27 -8.43 9.23
CA MET A 147 7.51 -7.22 8.88
C MET A 147 8.16 -6.42 7.74
N ASP A 148 9.48 -6.23 7.79
CA ASP A 148 10.23 -5.49 6.75
C ASP A 148 10.43 -6.33 5.47
N SER A 149 10.31 -7.66 5.55
CA SER A 149 10.70 -8.56 4.45
C SER A 149 9.91 -8.38 3.16
N LEU A 150 8.65 -7.92 3.23
CA LEU A 150 7.85 -7.64 2.03
C LEU A 150 8.34 -6.37 1.31
N GLU A 151 8.80 -5.37 2.04
CA GLU A 151 9.44 -4.20 1.44
C GLU A 151 10.78 -4.56 0.83
N LEU A 152 11.59 -5.35 1.56
CA LEU A 152 12.86 -5.87 1.05
C LEU A 152 12.67 -6.68 -0.23
N TYR A 153 11.67 -7.58 -0.27
CA TYR A 153 11.30 -8.32 -1.47
C TYR A 153 11.06 -7.39 -2.67
N CYS A 154 10.29 -6.31 -2.47
CA CYS A 154 10.04 -5.31 -3.51
C CYS A 154 11.31 -4.59 -3.94
N ILE A 155 12.14 -4.15 -2.99
CA ILE A 155 13.41 -3.45 -3.27
C ILE A 155 14.35 -4.30 -4.13
N PHE A 156 14.56 -5.57 -3.77
CA PHE A 156 15.49 -6.42 -4.51
C PHE A 156 15.04 -6.63 -5.97
N ARG A 157 13.72 -6.64 -6.21
CA ARG A 157 13.08 -6.80 -7.53
C ARG A 157 12.78 -5.50 -8.27
N ASP A 158 13.32 -4.37 -7.81
CA ASP A 158 13.09 -3.05 -8.41
C ASP A 158 11.60 -2.69 -8.54
N LYS A 159 10.84 -3.04 -7.51
CA LYS A 159 9.42 -2.71 -7.36
C LYS A 159 9.25 -1.73 -6.22
N PHE A 160 8.39 -0.75 -6.42
CA PHE A 160 7.94 0.10 -5.33
C PHE A 160 7.09 -0.69 -4.33
N PHE A 161 7.41 -0.61 -3.05
CA PHE A 161 6.60 -1.20 -2.00
C PHE A 161 5.34 -0.35 -1.73
N ARG A 162 4.17 -0.88 -2.10
CA ARG A 162 2.86 -0.20 -1.91
C ARG A 162 2.13 -0.66 -0.64
N GLY A 163 2.78 -1.45 0.19
CA GLY A 163 2.21 -2.03 1.40
C GLY A 163 1.99 -3.55 1.29
N SER A 164 1.84 -4.18 2.45
CA SER A 164 1.84 -5.63 2.60
C SER A 164 0.74 -6.34 1.79
N LYS A 165 -0.49 -5.81 1.80
CA LYS A 165 -1.60 -6.40 1.05
C LYS A 165 -1.32 -6.53 -0.44
N ASP A 166 -0.78 -5.47 -1.05
CA ASP A 166 -0.46 -5.46 -2.47
C ASP A 166 0.69 -6.43 -2.80
N THR A 167 1.73 -6.48 -1.96
CA THR A 167 2.84 -7.41 -2.14
C THR A 167 2.42 -8.86 -1.95
N ILE A 168 1.55 -9.16 -0.99
CA ILE A 168 1.03 -10.52 -0.75
C ILE A 168 0.16 -10.97 -1.94
N GLU A 169 -0.78 -10.13 -2.41
CA GLU A 169 -1.58 -10.43 -3.60
C GLU A 169 -0.68 -10.67 -4.84
N TYR A 170 0.42 -9.92 -4.96
CA TYR A 170 1.39 -10.12 -6.03
C TYR A 170 2.12 -11.48 -5.91
N LEU A 171 2.59 -11.82 -4.71
CA LEU A 171 3.23 -13.11 -4.43
C LEU A 171 2.28 -14.26 -4.78
N GLU A 172 1.03 -14.23 -4.28
CA GLU A 172 0.01 -15.26 -4.55
C GLU A 172 -0.22 -15.50 -6.05
N LYS A 173 -0.22 -14.43 -6.83
CA LYS A 173 -0.60 -14.49 -8.25
C LYS A 173 0.57 -14.74 -9.19
N TYR A 174 1.77 -14.28 -8.84
CA TYR A 174 2.89 -14.21 -9.77
C TYR A 174 4.18 -14.82 -9.24
N ASP A 175 4.27 -15.15 -7.94
CA ASP A 175 5.45 -15.74 -7.32
C ASP A 175 5.07 -16.75 -6.22
N GLU A 176 4.58 -17.91 -6.65
CA GLU A 176 4.14 -19.00 -5.77
C GLU A 176 5.25 -19.48 -4.82
N VAL A 177 6.50 -19.51 -5.29
CA VAL A 177 7.66 -19.92 -4.48
C VAL A 177 7.88 -18.92 -3.36
N GLY A 178 7.94 -17.63 -3.69
CA GLY A 178 8.08 -16.56 -2.72
C GLY A 178 6.91 -16.54 -1.72
N TYR A 179 5.68 -16.71 -2.21
CA TYR A 179 4.49 -16.78 -1.35
C TYR A 179 4.59 -17.90 -0.32
N LYS A 180 4.98 -19.10 -0.76
CA LYS A 180 5.12 -20.26 0.14
C LYS A 180 6.20 -20.04 1.19
N LEU A 181 7.35 -19.49 0.81
CA LEU A 181 8.44 -19.19 1.73
C LEU A 181 8.03 -18.14 2.77
N PHE A 182 7.43 -17.02 2.33
CA PHE A 182 6.91 -15.99 3.23
C PHE A 182 5.85 -16.52 4.18
N CYS A 183 4.88 -17.30 3.69
CA CYS A 183 3.84 -17.88 4.53
C CYS A 183 4.40 -18.87 5.57
N THR A 184 5.42 -19.64 5.19
CA THR A 184 6.03 -20.63 6.09
C THR A 184 6.84 -19.94 7.19
N SER A 185 7.55 -18.86 6.87
CA SER A 185 8.29 -18.06 7.87
C SER A 185 7.38 -17.26 8.79
N LEU A 186 6.17 -16.87 8.35
CA LEU A 186 5.20 -16.17 9.18
C LEU A 186 4.51 -17.08 10.22
N LYS A 187 4.18 -18.32 9.87
CA LYS A 187 3.31 -19.21 10.67
C LYS A 187 3.96 -19.74 11.94
N ASN A 188 5.26 -20.01 11.90
CA ASN A 188 6.02 -20.59 13.00
C ASN A 188 7.23 -19.71 13.29
N PHE A 189 7.69 -19.67 14.55
CA PHE A 189 8.99 -19.12 14.88
C PHE A 189 10.08 -20.12 14.46
N ASP A 190 10.41 -20.14 13.17
CA ASP A 190 11.35 -21.08 12.57
C ASP A 190 12.41 -20.31 11.79
N ILE A 191 13.62 -20.26 12.36
CA ILE A 191 14.75 -19.52 11.82
C ILE A 191 15.18 -20.06 10.46
N ASP A 192 15.12 -21.38 10.24
CA ASP A 192 15.54 -21.99 8.97
C ASP A 192 14.59 -21.59 7.83
N ASN A 193 13.29 -21.47 8.12
CA ASN A 193 12.32 -21.01 7.13
C ASN A 193 12.45 -19.51 6.85
N LEU A 194 12.75 -18.70 7.88
CA LEU A 194 13.05 -17.29 7.71
C LEU A 194 14.34 -17.10 6.88
N GLU A 195 15.39 -17.87 7.13
CA GLU A 195 16.63 -17.83 6.35
C GLU A 195 16.38 -18.17 4.88
N LYS A 196 15.58 -19.20 4.57
CA LYS A 196 15.21 -19.55 3.20
C LYS A 196 14.46 -18.39 2.51
N TRP A 197 13.55 -17.74 3.21
CA TRP A 197 12.84 -16.57 2.69
C TRP A 197 13.80 -15.40 2.43
N CYS A 198 14.67 -15.08 3.39
CA CYS A 198 15.67 -14.03 3.25
C CYS A 198 16.67 -14.31 2.13
N LEU A 199 17.08 -15.57 1.93
CA LEU A 199 17.91 -15.96 0.81
C LEU A 199 17.18 -15.72 -0.52
N TYR A 200 15.93 -16.14 -0.62
CA TYR A 200 15.11 -15.95 -1.82
C TYR A 200 14.86 -14.47 -2.18
N ILE A 201 14.75 -13.60 -1.17
CA ILE A 201 14.70 -12.15 -1.38
C ILE A 201 15.97 -11.67 -2.09
N LYS A 202 17.15 -12.07 -1.59
CA LYS A 202 18.45 -11.57 -2.05
C LYS A 202 18.88 -12.06 -3.44
N THR A 203 18.34 -13.19 -3.92
CA THR A 203 18.82 -13.86 -5.14
C THR A 203 18.11 -13.45 -6.43
N ASN A 204 17.11 -12.58 -6.38
CA ASN A 204 16.31 -12.14 -7.54
C ASN A 204 16.16 -10.62 -7.55
#